data_AF-A0A428PMK2-F1
#
_entry.id   AF-A0A428PMK2-F1
#
_cell.length_a   1.000
_cell.length_b   1.000
_cell.length_c   1.000
_cell.angle_alpha   90.00
_cell.angle_beta   90.00
_cell.angle_gamma   90.00
#
_symmetry.space_group_name_H-M   'P 1'
#
loop_
_entity.id
_entity.type
_entity.pdbx_description
1 polymer ?
#
loop_
_entity_poly.entity_id
_entity_poly.type
_entity_poly.pdbx_seq_one_letter_code
_entity_poly.pdbx_strand_id
1 'polypeptide(L)'
;MESLPLDPISQRVRSMGQVVLLAGRALDYIQSFRIGIRARESYDSINSDLEKMLDHLLSKKDSYSGSYCDPTTMALCCLFIICQERVRELNLQRGSKEDLALQACRRMVWDTCRESLESNKEADVTRLSYVSIFCVFHCVSALVDQTESSPTCDEINRLVPTLHMFAQRWTVGKL
;
A
#
# COMPACT_ATOMS: atom_id res chain seq x y z
N MET A 1 -32.85 -13.89 2.56
CA MET A 1 -32.83 -13.25 1.23
C MET A 1 -31.36 -13.10 0.86
N GLU A 2 -30.81 -14.10 0.18
CA GLU A 2 -29.40 -14.10 -0.22
C GLU A 2 -29.20 -13.03 -1.29
N SER A 3 -28.32 -12.07 -1.03
CA SER A 3 -27.96 -11.05 -2.01
C SER A 3 -27.27 -11.71 -3.19
N LEU A 4 -27.79 -11.48 -4.40
CA LEU A 4 -27.14 -11.89 -5.64
C LEU A 4 -25.66 -11.47 -5.63
N PRO A 5 -24.73 -12.33 -6.05
CA PRO A 5 -23.32 -11.97 -6.13
C PRO A 5 -23.17 -10.78 -7.07
N LEU A 6 -22.58 -9.70 -6.56
CA LEU A 6 -22.27 -8.51 -7.34
C LEU A 6 -21.40 -8.90 -8.54
N ASP A 7 -21.57 -8.20 -9.65
CA ASP A 7 -20.65 -8.33 -10.77
C ASP A 7 -19.22 -7.89 -10.36
N PRO A 8 -18.17 -8.34 -11.08
CA PRO A 8 -16.78 -8.07 -10.73
C PRO A 8 -16.41 -6.58 -10.61
N ILE A 9 -17.07 -5.71 -11.39
CA ILE A 9 -16.82 -4.26 -11.36
C ILE A 9 -17.41 -3.68 -10.08
N SER A 10 -18.66 -4.03 -9.75
CA SER A 10 -19.30 -3.61 -8.51
C SER A 10 -18.56 -4.11 -7.26
N GLN A 11 -18.00 -5.32 -7.31
CA GLN A 11 -17.13 -5.83 -6.23
C GLN A 11 -15.86 -5.00 -6.08
N ARG A 12 -15.14 -4.73 -7.19
CA ARG A 12 -13.94 -3.89 -7.19
C ARG A 12 -14.22 -2.49 -6.64
N VAL A 13 -15.27 -1.83 -7.11
CA VAL A 13 -15.66 -0.49 -6.65
C VAL A 13 -15.99 -0.50 -5.17
N ARG A 14 -16.72 -1.52 -4.68
CA ARG A 14 -17.03 -1.66 -3.25
C ARG A 14 -15.76 -1.83 -2.41
N SER A 15 -14.89 -2.76 -2.77
CA SER A 15 -13.63 -3.01 -2.06
C SER A 15 -12.73 -1.78 -2.08
N MET A 16 -12.62 -1.11 -3.22
CA MET A 16 -11.88 0.14 -3.35
C MET A 16 -12.47 1.23 -2.44
N GLY A 17 -13.78 1.42 -2.44
CA GLY A 17 -14.46 2.38 -1.58
C GLY A 17 -14.20 2.12 -0.09
N GLN A 18 -14.22 0.86 0.33
CA GLN A 18 -13.89 0.48 1.71
C GLN A 18 -12.43 0.80 2.06
N VAL A 19 -11.49 0.47 1.18
CA VAL A 19 -10.06 0.76 1.39
C VAL A 19 -9.79 2.26 1.40
N VAL A 20 -10.44 3.05 0.54
CA VAL A 20 -10.33 4.52 0.53
C VAL A 20 -10.86 5.12 1.83
N LEU A 21 -11.96 4.60 2.38
CA LEU A 21 -12.46 5.05 3.69
C LEU A 21 -11.43 4.76 4.80
N LEU A 22 -10.82 3.58 4.80
CA LEU A 22 -9.75 3.24 5.74
C LEU A 22 -8.51 4.12 5.57
N ALA A 23 -8.13 4.42 4.32
CA ALA A 23 -7.05 5.35 4.02
C ALA A 23 -7.32 6.74 4.58
N GLY A 24 -8.55 7.25 4.43
CA GLY A 24 -8.97 8.52 5.01
C GLY A 24 -8.85 8.55 6.54
N ARG A 25 -9.26 7.47 7.22
CA ARG A 25 -9.11 7.32 8.68
C ARG A 25 -7.64 7.30 9.10
N ALA A 26 -6.79 6.56 8.37
CA ALA A 26 -5.35 6.51 8.63
C ALA A 26 -4.69 7.88 8.42
N LEU A 27 -5.05 8.61 7.36
CA LEU A 27 -4.54 9.95 7.11
C LEU A 27 -4.97 10.95 8.18
N ASP A 28 -6.23 10.90 8.63
CA ASP A 28 -6.72 11.74 9.73
C ASP A 28 -5.95 11.49 11.03
N TYR A 29 -5.64 10.22 11.34
CA TYR A 29 -4.80 9.85 12.47
C TYR A 29 -3.40 10.48 12.37
N ILE A 30 -2.72 10.30 11.24
CA ILE A 30 -1.36 10.80 11.02
C ILE A 30 -1.32 12.33 11.05
N GLN A 31 -2.29 12.99 10.42
CA GLN A 31 -2.37 14.44 10.38
C GLN A 31 -2.66 15.02 11.77
N SER A 32 -3.59 14.43 12.51
CA SER A 32 -3.90 14.83 13.88
C SER A 32 -2.65 14.76 14.75
N PHE A 33 -1.89 13.67 14.65
CA PHE A 33 -0.61 13.51 15.35
C PHE A 33 0.39 14.61 14.97
N ARG A 34 0.59 14.89 13.68
CA ARG A 34 1.54 15.91 13.22
C ARG A 34 1.21 17.33 13.69
N ILE A 35 -0.08 17.65 13.86
CA ILE A 35 -0.55 18.98 14.30
C ILE A 35 -0.70 19.03 15.84
N GLY A 36 -0.44 17.93 16.54
CA GLY A 36 -0.55 17.85 18.00
C GLY A 36 -1.99 17.84 18.51
N ILE A 37 -2.95 17.44 17.66
CA ILE A 37 -4.36 17.31 18.00
C ILE A 37 -4.68 15.84 18.25
N ARG A 38 -5.63 15.56 19.15
CA ARG A 38 -6.10 14.20 19.39
C ARG A 38 -6.85 13.68 18.15
N ALA A 39 -6.37 12.58 17.58
CA ALA A 39 -7.05 11.87 16.51
C ALA A 39 -8.45 11.40 16.95
N ARG A 40 -9.39 11.38 16.00
CA ARG A 40 -10.76 10.91 16.25
C ARG A 40 -10.82 9.43 16.59
N GLU A 41 -9.93 8.65 15.99
CA GLU A 41 -9.82 7.20 16.15
C GLU A 41 -8.43 6.81 16.62
N SER A 42 -8.31 5.67 17.30
CA SER A 42 -7.02 5.16 17.78
C SER A 42 -6.29 4.37 16.70
N TYR A 43 -4.96 4.32 16.82
CA TYR A 43 -4.10 3.44 16.03
C TYR A 43 -4.62 2.00 15.99
N ASP A 44 -4.90 1.40 17.15
CA ASP A 44 -5.29 -0.01 17.26
C ASP A 44 -6.58 -0.32 16.49
N SER A 45 -7.54 0.62 16.49
CA SER A 45 -8.80 0.47 15.77
C SER A 45 -8.56 0.49 14.25
N ILE A 46 -7.78 1.44 13.77
CA ILE A 46 -7.50 1.59 12.34
C ILE A 46 -6.65 0.41 11.85
N ASN A 47 -5.62 0.02 12.61
CA ASN A 47 -4.75 -1.11 12.31
C ASN A 47 -5.56 -2.41 12.20
N SER A 48 -6.41 -2.71 13.18
CA SER A 48 -7.24 -3.91 13.17
C SER A 48 -8.20 -3.95 11.97
N ASP A 49 -8.79 -2.82 11.60
CA ASP A 49 -9.70 -2.76 10.44
C ASP A 49 -8.96 -2.91 9.11
N LEU A 50 -7.74 -2.37 9.00
CA LEU A 50 -6.85 -2.58 7.84
C LEU A 50 -6.40 -4.03 7.70
N GLU A 51 -6.01 -4.69 8.80
CA GLU A 51 -5.65 -6.11 8.82
C GLU A 51 -6.84 -6.98 8.38
N LYS A 52 -8.04 -6.76 8.95
CA LYS A 52 -9.25 -7.49 8.53
C LYS A 52 -9.59 -7.26 7.07
N MET A 53 -9.37 -6.05 6.56
CA MET A 53 -9.59 -5.74 5.14
C MET A 53 -8.59 -6.49 4.26
N LEU A 54 -7.32 -6.52 4.62
CA LEU A 54 -6.30 -7.29 3.90
C LEU A 54 -6.61 -8.78 3.91
N ASP A 55 -6.97 -9.35 5.06
CA ASP A 55 -7.38 -10.75 5.16
C ASP A 55 -8.61 -11.04 4.28
N HIS A 56 -9.59 -10.12 4.26
CA HIS A 56 -10.75 -10.24 3.39
C HIS A 56 -10.40 -10.24 1.90
N LEU A 57 -9.48 -9.37 1.49
CA LEU A 57 -9.07 -9.24 0.09
C LEU A 57 -8.21 -10.42 -0.36
N LEU A 58 -7.28 -10.88 0.49
CA LEU A 58 -6.36 -11.99 0.21
C LEU A 58 -7.05 -13.36 0.26
N SER A 59 -8.07 -13.53 1.10
CA SER A 59 -8.84 -14.79 1.23
C SER A 59 -9.76 -15.07 0.04
N LYS A 60 -9.94 -14.13 -0.89
CA LYS A 60 -10.72 -14.37 -2.10
C LYS A 60 -9.99 -15.35 -3.01
N LYS A 61 -10.73 -16.34 -3.53
CA LYS A 61 -10.21 -17.40 -4.41
C LYS A 61 -9.57 -16.84 -5.70
N ASP A 62 -10.01 -15.64 -6.11
CA ASP A 62 -9.49 -14.86 -7.23
C ASP A 62 -8.76 -13.59 -6.75
N SER A 63 -8.09 -13.61 -5.59
CA SER A 63 -7.35 -12.45 -5.05
C SER A 63 -6.26 -11.92 -6.00
N TYR A 64 -5.75 -12.79 -6.89
CA TYR A 64 -4.83 -12.44 -7.97
C TYR A 64 -5.52 -11.95 -9.26
N SER A 65 -6.86 -11.93 -9.31
CA SER A 65 -7.56 -11.25 -10.41
C SER A 65 -7.37 -9.74 -10.27
N GLY A 66 -7.24 -9.04 -11.41
CA GLY A 66 -7.01 -7.59 -11.45
C GLY A 66 -8.06 -6.76 -10.69
N SER A 67 -9.20 -7.34 -10.32
CA SER A 67 -10.26 -6.69 -9.53
C SER A 67 -9.88 -6.40 -8.08
N TYR A 68 -8.93 -7.16 -7.50
CA TYR A 68 -8.56 -7.03 -6.09
C TYR A 68 -7.11 -6.55 -5.87
N CYS A 69 -6.29 -6.52 -6.91
CA CYS A 69 -4.92 -6.00 -6.84
C CYS A 69 -4.89 -4.60 -6.24
N ASP A 70 -5.69 -3.67 -6.76
CA ASP A 70 -5.69 -2.28 -6.31
C ASP A 70 -6.12 -2.05 -4.88
N PRO A 71 -7.29 -2.54 -4.44
CA PRO A 71 -7.67 -2.39 -3.04
C PRO A 71 -6.66 -3.08 -2.11
N THR A 72 -6.08 -4.22 -2.51
CA THR A 72 -5.08 -4.92 -1.68
C THR A 72 -3.81 -4.10 -1.53
N THR A 73 -3.26 -3.62 -2.64
CA THR A 73 -2.06 -2.81 -2.65
C THR A 73 -2.24 -1.51 -1.86
N MET A 74 -3.38 -0.83 -2.05
CA MET A 74 -3.68 0.39 -1.30
C MET A 74 -3.83 0.11 0.20
N ALA A 75 -4.54 -0.95 0.60
CA ALA A 75 -4.70 -1.32 2.00
C ALA A 75 -3.35 -1.65 2.66
N LEU A 76 -2.48 -2.35 1.93
CA LEU A 76 -1.12 -2.67 2.37
C LEU A 76 -0.29 -1.39 2.58
N CYS A 77 -0.35 -0.46 1.63
CA CYS A 77 0.35 0.82 1.75
C CYS A 77 -0.17 1.63 2.94
N CYS A 78 -1.48 1.65 3.18
CA CYS A 78 -2.07 2.32 4.34
C CYS A 78 -1.58 1.70 5.66
N LEU A 79 -1.55 0.37 5.74
CA LEU A 79 -1.04 -0.35 6.91
C LEU A 79 0.45 -0.04 7.16
N PHE A 80 1.26 -0.05 6.11
CA PHE A 80 2.67 0.33 6.21
C PHE A 80 2.86 1.74 6.78
N ILE A 81 2.15 2.73 6.24
CA ILE A 81 2.30 4.13 6.66
C ILE A 81 1.87 4.31 8.13
N ILE A 82 0.74 3.73 8.54
CA ILE A 82 0.26 3.88 9.92
C ILE A 82 1.20 3.18 10.92
N CYS A 83 1.72 1.99 10.60
CA CYS A 83 2.73 1.32 11.43
C CYS A 83 4.02 2.13 11.53
N GLN A 84 4.46 2.76 10.42
CA GLN A 84 5.65 3.61 10.42
C GLN A 84 5.48 4.82 11.34
N GLU A 85 4.36 5.51 11.24
CA GLU A 85 4.07 6.68 12.10
C GLU A 85 3.89 6.26 13.57
N ARG A 86 3.35 5.07 13.85
CA ARG A 86 3.23 4.55 15.22
C ARG A 86 4.57 4.27 15.88
N VAL A 87 5.49 3.61 15.16
CA VAL A 87 6.86 3.37 15.65
C VAL A 87 7.58 4.69 15.90
N ARG A 88 7.37 5.69 15.02
CA ARG A 88 7.91 7.04 15.17
C ARG A 88 7.33 7.78 16.39
N GLU A 89 6.01 7.74 16.57
CA GLU A 89 5.31 8.34 17.71
C GLU A 89 5.84 7.81 19.04
N LEU A 90 5.94 6.49 19.15
CA LEU A 90 6.30 5.83 20.39
C LEU A 90 7.82 5.83 20.64
N ASN A 91 8.63 6.33 19.71
CA ASN A 91 10.10 6.26 19.73
C ASN A 91 10.60 4.85 20.14
N LEU A 92 9.96 3.81 19.60
CA LEU A 92 10.17 2.45 20.07
C LEU A 92 11.58 1.95 19.75
N GLN A 93 12.12 1.16 20.67
CA GLN A 93 13.33 0.39 20.43
C GLN A 93 13.05 -0.78 19.48
N ARG A 94 14.10 -1.20 18.76
CA ARG A 94 14.07 -2.35 17.86
C ARG A 94 13.58 -3.61 18.59
N GLY A 95 12.79 -4.43 17.91
CA GLY A 95 12.27 -5.70 18.41
C GLY A 95 10.96 -5.60 19.20
N SER A 96 10.37 -4.40 19.32
CA SER A 96 8.99 -4.25 19.80
C SER A 96 8.00 -4.88 18.83
N LYS A 97 6.78 -5.14 19.30
CA LYS A 97 5.71 -5.72 18.46
C LYS A 97 5.41 -4.84 17.25
N GLU A 98 5.37 -3.53 17.45
CA GLU A 98 5.09 -2.53 16.43
C GLU A 98 6.25 -2.43 15.43
N ASP A 99 7.50 -2.55 15.88
CA ASP A 99 8.67 -2.62 14.99
C ASP A 99 8.64 -3.88 14.12
N LEU A 100 8.29 -5.04 14.68
CA LEU A 100 8.13 -6.28 13.92
C LEU A 100 6.99 -6.19 12.90
N ALA A 101 5.85 -5.59 13.28
CA ALA A 101 4.73 -5.35 12.37
C ALA A 101 5.13 -4.42 11.22
N LEU A 102 5.88 -3.35 11.53
CA LEU A 102 6.44 -2.45 10.53
C LEU A 102 7.37 -3.20 9.58
N GLN A 103 8.34 -3.98 10.09
CA GLN A 103 9.25 -4.77 9.26
C GLN A 103 8.52 -5.76 8.33
N ALA A 104 7.45 -6.40 8.82
CA ALA A 104 6.61 -7.26 7.99
C ALA A 104 5.94 -6.45 6.86
N CYS A 105 5.37 -5.29 7.16
CA CYS A 105 4.78 -4.41 6.16
C CYS A 105 5.80 -3.95 5.11
N ARG A 106 7.03 -3.62 5.53
CA ARG A 106 8.11 -3.24 4.60
C ARG A 106 8.40 -4.34 3.58
N ARG A 107 8.54 -5.58 4.05
CA ARG A 107 8.78 -6.74 3.19
C ARG A 107 7.63 -6.96 2.23
N MET A 108 6.39 -6.91 2.72
CA MET A 108 5.21 -7.08 1.87
C MET A 108 5.10 -6.00 0.78
N VAL A 109 5.35 -4.73 1.10
CA VAL A 109 5.36 -3.63 0.12
C VAL A 109 6.46 -3.85 -0.92
N TRP A 110 7.64 -4.26 -0.46
CA TRP A 110 8.78 -4.54 -1.33
C TRP A 110 8.50 -5.71 -2.29
N ASP A 111 7.97 -6.81 -1.78
CA ASP A 111 7.58 -7.98 -2.58
C ASP A 111 6.48 -7.62 -3.58
N THR A 112 5.47 -6.85 -3.16
CA THR A 112 4.43 -6.33 -4.04
C THR A 112 5.01 -5.48 -5.17
N CYS A 113 6.01 -4.65 -4.87
CA CYS A 113 6.73 -3.87 -5.87
C CYS A 113 7.43 -4.78 -6.88
N ARG A 114 8.24 -5.72 -6.39
CA ARG A 114 9.00 -6.66 -7.21
C ARG A 114 8.09 -7.45 -8.16
N GLU A 115 7.02 -8.05 -7.63
CA GLU A 115 6.06 -8.83 -8.40
C GLU A 115 5.33 -7.96 -9.43
N SER A 116 4.99 -6.73 -9.07
CA SER A 116 4.40 -5.77 -10.01
C SER A 116 5.36 -5.45 -11.16
N LEU A 117 6.65 -5.24 -10.89
CA LEU A 117 7.64 -4.94 -11.93
C LEU A 117 7.84 -6.13 -12.87
N GLU A 118 7.98 -7.34 -12.33
CA GLU A 118 8.16 -8.55 -13.12
C GLU A 118 6.93 -8.83 -14.00
N SER A 119 5.74 -8.70 -13.43
CA SER A 119 4.48 -8.86 -14.17
C SER A 119 4.32 -7.82 -15.29
N ASN A 120 4.94 -6.65 -15.16
CA ASN A 120 4.79 -5.54 -16.10
C ASN A 120 5.75 -5.60 -17.29
N LYS A 121 6.76 -6.47 -17.29
CA LYS A 121 7.74 -6.57 -18.40
C LYS A 121 7.11 -6.93 -19.74
N GLU A 122 6.00 -7.66 -19.72
CA GLU A 122 5.28 -8.13 -20.92
C GLU A 122 3.80 -7.69 -20.93
N ALA A 123 3.38 -6.86 -19.97
CA ALA A 123 1.98 -6.51 -19.81
C ALA A 123 1.52 -5.41 -20.78
N ASP A 124 0.27 -5.53 -21.20
CA ASP A 124 -0.47 -4.43 -21.83
C ASP A 124 -0.60 -3.27 -20.83
N VAL A 125 -0.03 -2.11 -21.19
CA VAL A 125 0.01 -0.88 -20.39
C VAL A 125 -1.39 -0.41 -19.98
N THR A 126 -2.45 -0.79 -20.71
CA THR A 126 -3.85 -0.47 -20.38
C THR A 126 -4.40 -1.29 -19.21
N ARG A 127 -3.74 -2.40 -18.85
CA ARG A 127 -4.14 -3.31 -17.77
C ARG A 127 -3.37 -3.05 -16.47
N LEU A 128 -2.42 -2.13 -16.50
CA LEU A 128 -1.65 -1.73 -15.32
C LEU A 128 -2.50 -0.86 -14.40
N SER A 129 -2.49 -1.18 -13.12
CA SER A 129 -3.07 -0.31 -12.13
C SER A 129 -2.10 0.78 -11.69
N TYR A 130 -2.33 1.98 -12.22
CA TYR A 130 -1.55 3.16 -11.91
C TYR A 130 -1.60 3.52 -10.42
N VAL A 131 -2.75 3.36 -9.77
CA VAL A 131 -2.92 3.68 -8.35
C VAL A 131 -2.08 2.74 -7.50
N SER A 132 -2.13 1.44 -7.78
CA SER A 132 -1.33 0.43 -7.08
C SER A 132 0.17 0.66 -7.25
N ILE A 133 0.60 0.88 -8.49
CA ILE A 133 2.00 1.14 -8.83
C ILE A 133 2.51 2.40 -8.12
N PHE A 134 1.72 3.48 -8.13
CA PHE A 134 2.08 4.74 -7.49
C PHE A 134 2.17 4.58 -5.96
N CYS A 135 1.16 3.97 -5.32
CA CYS A 135 1.17 3.73 -3.89
C CYS A 135 2.39 2.91 -3.45
N VAL A 136 2.72 1.87 -4.21
CA VAL A 136 3.87 1.01 -3.91
C VAL A 136 5.19 1.75 -4.10
N PHE A 137 5.38 2.48 -5.21
CA PHE A 137 6.61 3.25 -5.41
C PHE A 137 6.78 4.34 -4.36
N HIS A 138 5.70 5.00 -3.96
CA HIS A 138 5.75 5.99 -2.88
C HIS A 138 6.22 5.34 -1.57
N CYS A 139 5.64 4.18 -1.21
CA CYS A 139 6.04 3.46 -0.01
C CYS A 139 7.49 2.97 -0.10
N VAL A 140 7.91 2.43 -1.25
CA VAL A 140 9.29 2.01 -1.51
C VAL A 140 10.28 3.18 -1.38
N SER A 141 9.94 4.36 -1.87
CA SER A 141 10.78 5.56 -1.65
C SER A 141 10.97 5.83 -0.16
N ALA A 142 9.90 5.71 0.64
CA ALA A 142 9.97 5.86 2.09
C ALA A 142 10.75 4.72 2.79
N LEU A 143 10.97 3.58 2.14
CA LEU A 143 11.86 2.50 2.61
C LEU A 143 13.32 2.80 2.34
N VAL A 144 13.65 3.38 1.17
CA VAL A 144 15.03 3.70 0.77
C VAL A 144 15.66 4.73 1.71
N ASP A 145 14.86 5.66 2.22
CA ASP A 145 15.30 6.66 3.21
C ASP A 145 15.59 6.05 4.60
N GLN A 146 15.36 4.74 4.80
CA GLN A 146 15.57 4.06 6.08
C GLN A 146 16.70 3.04 6.01
N THR A 147 17.72 3.27 6.83
CA THR A 147 19.02 2.59 6.86
C THR A 147 19.01 1.11 7.22
N GLU A 148 17.90 0.56 7.70
CA GLU A 148 17.86 -0.80 8.30
C GLU A 148 17.33 -1.89 7.37
N SER A 149 16.70 -1.50 6.27
CA SER A 149 16.15 -2.41 5.27
C SER A 149 16.24 -1.78 3.87
N SER A 150 17.36 -1.10 3.61
CA SER A 150 17.62 -0.47 2.33
C SER A 150 17.68 -1.55 1.26
N PRO A 151 16.85 -1.47 0.20
CA PRO A 151 16.95 -2.38 -0.92
C PRO A 151 18.36 -2.36 -1.50
N THR A 152 18.84 -3.51 -1.96
CA THR A 152 20.18 -3.62 -2.55
C THR A 152 20.31 -2.70 -3.77
N CYS A 153 21.53 -2.28 -4.11
CA CYS A 153 21.74 -1.47 -5.32
C CYS A 153 21.19 -2.15 -6.58
N ASP A 154 21.30 -3.48 -6.68
CA ASP A 154 20.75 -4.25 -7.80
C ASP A 154 19.22 -4.21 -7.85
N GLU A 155 18.59 -4.27 -6.68
CA GLU A 155 17.14 -4.12 -6.53
C GLU A 155 16.67 -2.72 -6.92
N ILE A 156 17.39 -1.67 -6.51
CA ILE A 156 17.11 -0.29 -6.91
C ILE A 156 17.31 -0.11 -8.42
N ASN A 157 18.39 -0.67 -8.98
CA ASN A 157 18.68 -0.60 -10.41
C ASN A 157 17.59 -1.27 -11.27
N ARG A 158 16.90 -2.29 -10.75
CA ARG A 158 15.74 -2.91 -11.40
C ARG A 158 14.48 -2.02 -11.38
N LEU A 159 14.37 -1.08 -10.43
CA LEU A 159 13.27 -0.13 -10.35
C LEU A 159 13.40 1.01 -11.38
N VAL A 160 14.64 1.44 -11.66
CA VAL A 160 14.93 2.63 -12.47
C VAL A 160 14.27 2.60 -13.86
N PRO A 161 14.32 1.51 -14.65
CA PRO A 161 13.69 1.46 -15.97
C PRO A 161 12.17 1.63 -15.91
N THR A 162 11.51 1.02 -14.94
CA THR A 162 10.05 1.10 -14.80
C THR A 162 9.61 2.46 -14.27
N LEU A 163 10.36 3.05 -13.33
CA LEU A 163 10.17 4.43 -12.90
C LEU A 163 10.37 5.42 -14.06
N HIS A 164 11.34 5.17 -14.93
CA HIS A 164 11.58 5.98 -16.12
C HIS A 164 10.45 5.84 -17.14
N MET A 165 9.98 4.62 -17.40
CA MET A 165 8.82 4.35 -18.26
C MET A 165 7.55 5.02 -17.74
N PHE A 166 7.34 4.99 -16.42
CA PHE A 166 6.24 5.69 -15.75
C PHE A 166 6.37 7.20 -15.92
N ALA A 167 7.53 7.79 -15.61
CA ALA A 167 7.78 9.23 -15.72
C ALA A 167 7.64 9.76 -17.16
N GLN A 168 8.05 8.98 -18.15
CA GLN A 168 7.89 9.31 -19.58
C GLN A 168 6.42 9.37 -20.02
N ARG A 169 5.56 8.53 -19.43
CA ARG A 169 4.12 8.49 -19.72
C ARG A 169 3.31 9.52 -18.92
N TRP A 170 3.77 9.86 -17.72
CA TRP A 170 3.08 10.77 -16.79
C TRP A 170 3.57 12.22 -16.82
N THR A 171 4.42 12.58 -17.79
CA THR A 171 4.63 13.99 -18.13
C THR A 171 3.39 14.53 -18.85
N VAL A 172 2.30 14.69 -18.09
CA VAL A 172 1.21 15.57 -18.46
C VAL A 172 1.77 16.99 -18.33
N GLY A 173 2.07 17.63 -19.46
CA GLY A 173 2.57 19.01 -19.49
C GLY A 173 4.08 19.18 -19.61
N LYS A 174 4.78 18.35 -20.40
CA LYS A 174 5.98 18.88 -21.06
C LYS A 174 5.53 19.91 -22.10
N LEU A 175 5.60 21.19 -21.72
CA LEU A 175 5.76 22.31 -22.65
C LEU A 175 7.22 22.36 -23.12
#